data_AF-K4IG88-F1
#
_entry.id   AF-K4IG88-F1
#
_cell.length_a   1.000
_cell.length_b   1.000
_cell.length_c   1.000
_cell.angle_alpha   90.00
_cell.angle_beta   90.00
_cell.angle_gamma   90.00
#
_symmetry.space_group_name_H-M   'P 1'
#
loop_
_entity.id
_entity.type
_entity.pdbx_description
1 polymer ?
#
loop_
_entity_poly.entity_id
_entity_poly.type
_entity_poly.pdbx_seq_one_letter_code
_entity_poly.pdbx_strand_id
1 'polypeptide(L)'
;MEINTIPTYSDIFNEPEPDIDFLLKEIPSSMIITLLSYINSELYLNSDNKTQIKIFQKVTERFDFTIKTEIYNSLNRLIQENPRINIFTIKINLEFIHYVLVNCENFDYEDSTPENELNFFKVYLLITNIVTEKYKPKDLSQNPKKDQFFREYLWPIIVDQIDINQTANPVVSLIKGLNLLNYFKESEYSENVDIFLSKNGETDIWNYILKLLNSSFAPIIHRV
;
A
#
# COMPACT_ATOMS: atom_id res chain seq x y z
N MET A 1 6.64 11.93 9.66
CA MET A 1 6.52 11.15 8.42
C MET A 1 6.81 9.72 8.81
N GLU A 2 5.79 8.88 8.77
CA GLU A 2 5.83 7.54 9.35
C GLU A 2 6.10 6.53 8.23
N ILE A 3 7.22 5.83 8.30
CA ILE A 3 7.59 4.81 7.30
C ILE A 3 7.04 3.48 7.85
N ASN A 4 5.91 3.02 7.30
CA ASN A 4 5.49 1.65 7.55
C ASN A 4 6.51 0.72 6.90
N THR A 5 7.07 -0.19 7.68
CA THR A 5 8.03 -1.17 7.17
C THR A 5 7.24 -2.41 6.78
N ILE A 6 7.39 -2.86 5.53
CA ILE A 6 6.76 -4.07 5.01
C ILE A 6 7.86 -5.14 4.93
N PRO A 7 7.69 -6.32 5.56
CA PRO A 7 8.70 -7.36 5.56
C PRO A 7 8.83 -7.97 4.17
N THR A 8 10.08 -8.22 3.77
CA THR A 8 10.47 -8.94 2.56
C THR A 8 10.78 -10.41 2.87
N TYR A 9 11.07 -11.20 1.83
CA TYR A 9 11.38 -12.63 1.99
C TYR A 9 12.56 -12.85 2.95
N SER A 10 13.65 -12.12 2.72
CA SER A 10 14.89 -12.20 3.49
C SER A 10 14.75 -11.73 4.95
N ASP A 11 13.69 -10.99 5.29
CA ASP A 11 13.41 -10.60 6.67
C ASP A 11 12.80 -11.74 7.49
N ILE A 12 12.16 -12.69 6.81
CA ILE A 12 11.37 -13.79 7.40
C ILE A 12 12.13 -15.11 7.33
N PHE A 13 12.67 -15.46 6.15
CA PHE A 13 13.32 -16.74 5.88
C PHE A 13 14.83 -16.55 5.70
N ASN A 14 15.62 -17.39 6.36
CA ASN A 14 17.09 -17.40 6.24
C ASN A 14 17.58 -18.39 5.17
N GLU A 15 16.87 -18.47 4.05
CA GLU A 15 17.22 -19.34 2.92
C GLU A 15 17.33 -18.53 1.63
N PRO A 16 18.00 -19.06 0.59
CA PRO A 16 18.08 -18.38 -0.71
C PRO A 16 16.68 -18.09 -1.27
N GLU A 17 16.50 -16.92 -1.89
CA GLU A 17 15.24 -16.55 -2.54
C GLU A 17 14.94 -17.53 -3.68
N PRO A 18 13.81 -18.26 -3.61
CA PRO A 18 13.41 -19.19 -4.66
C PRO A 18 12.84 -18.43 -5.85
N ASP A 19 12.79 -19.11 -7.00
CA ASP A 19 12.17 -18.58 -8.20
C ASP A 19 10.64 -18.50 -8.05
N ILE A 20 10.03 -17.39 -8.47
CA ILE A 20 8.58 -17.17 -8.33
C ILE A 20 7.79 -18.17 -9.17
N ASP A 21 8.21 -18.42 -10.41
CA ASP A 21 7.51 -19.33 -11.31
C ASP A 21 7.58 -20.76 -10.78
N PHE A 22 8.71 -21.15 -10.19
CA PHE A 22 8.84 -22.42 -9.48
C PHE A 22 7.83 -22.57 -8.34
N LEU A 23 7.65 -21.54 -7.50
CA LEU A 23 6.70 -21.59 -6.37
C LEU A 23 5.23 -21.59 -6.80
N LEU A 24 4.91 -20.97 -7.93
CA LEU A 24 3.53 -20.85 -8.41
C LEU A 24 3.06 -21.99 -9.31
N LYS A 25 3.98 -22.84 -9.79
CA LYS A 25 3.71 -23.88 -10.80
C LYS A 25 2.53 -24.80 -10.48
N GLU A 26 2.27 -25.06 -9.21
CA GLU A 26 1.21 -25.98 -8.75
C GLU A 26 0.06 -25.27 -8.03
N ILE A 27 0.01 -23.94 -8.11
CA ILE A 27 -1.02 -23.13 -7.47
C ILE A 27 -1.95 -22.57 -8.55
N PRO A 28 -3.25 -22.93 -8.55
CA PRO A 28 -4.19 -22.37 -9.48
C PRO A 28 -4.26 -20.84 -9.38
N SER A 29 -4.13 -20.15 -10.51
CA SER A 29 -4.23 -18.68 -10.60
C SER A 29 -5.51 -18.13 -9.95
N SER A 30 -6.63 -18.87 -10.08
CA SER A 30 -7.92 -18.54 -9.46
C SER A 30 -7.87 -18.55 -7.93
N MET A 31 -7.12 -19.48 -7.32
CA MET A 31 -6.90 -19.54 -5.86
C MET A 31 -6.15 -18.29 -5.40
N ILE A 32 -5.06 -17.94 -6.08
CA ILE A 32 -4.23 -16.78 -5.75
C ILE A 32 -5.07 -15.49 -5.83
N ILE A 33 -5.79 -15.29 -6.94
CA ILE A 33 -6.64 -14.11 -7.14
C ILE A 33 -7.75 -14.05 -6.10
N THR A 34 -8.38 -15.19 -5.77
CA THR A 34 -9.44 -15.24 -4.74
C THR A 34 -8.90 -14.86 -3.37
N LEU A 35 -7.75 -15.40 -2.97
CA LEU A 35 -7.14 -15.10 -1.68
C LEU A 35 -6.69 -13.64 -1.60
N LEU A 36 -6.05 -13.10 -2.64
CA LEU A 36 -5.65 -11.69 -2.69
C LEU A 36 -6.85 -10.74 -2.70
N SER A 37 -7.95 -11.12 -3.36
CA SER A 37 -9.21 -10.37 -3.34
C SER A 37 -9.83 -10.36 -1.94
N TYR A 38 -9.79 -11.49 -1.24
CA TYR A 38 -10.19 -11.58 0.17
C TYR A 38 -9.35 -10.64 1.04
N ILE A 39 -8.02 -10.69 0.93
CA ILE A 39 -7.12 -9.82 1.69
C ILE A 39 -7.43 -8.34 1.39
N ASN A 40 -7.61 -7.97 0.12
CA ASN A 40 -7.99 -6.62 -0.28
C ASN A 40 -9.31 -6.18 0.36
N SER A 41 -10.32 -7.06 0.41
CA SER A 41 -11.61 -6.74 1.01
C SER A 41 -11.49 -6.44 2.51
N GLU A 42 -10.68 -7.20 3.23
CA GLU A 42 -10.42 -6.98 4.66
C GLU A 42 -9.68 -5.66 4.89
N LEU A 43 -8.60 -5.42 4.12
CA LEU A 43 -7.80 -4.20 4.21
C LEU A 43 -8.57 -2.93 3.82
N TYR A 44 -9.49 -3.04 2.87
CA TYR A 44 -10.33 -1.92 2.43
C TYR A 44 -11.30 -1.47 3.53
N LEU A 45 -11.81 -2.41 4.34
CA LEU A 45 -12.71 -2.11 5.45
C LEU A 45 -11.98 -1.49 6.63
N ASN A 46 -10.81 -2.01 6.99
CA ASN A 46 -9.97 -1.47 8.05
C ASN A 46 -8.53 -1.96 7.88
N SER A 47 -7.53 -1.09 7.97
CA SER A 47 -6.11 -1.44 7.81
C SER A 47 -5.35 -1.51 9.14
N ASP A 48 -6.08 -1.64 10.25
CA ASP A 48 -5.51 -1.68 11.59
C ASP A 48 -4.76 -3.00 11.91
N ASN A 49 -4.01 -2.99 13.01
CA ASN A 49 -3.25 -4.16 13.46
C ASN A 49 -4.12 -5.40 13.68
N LYS A 50 -5.38 -5.22 14.10
CA LYS A 50 -6.31 -6.35 14.29
C LYS A 50 -6.63 -7.02 12.97
N THR A 51 -6.82 -6.24 11.91
CA THR A 51 -7.09 -6.75 10.57
C THR A 51 -5.86 -7.44 10.00
N GLN A 52 -4.67 -6.86 10.17
CA GLN A 52 -3.40 -7.52 9.79
C GLN A 52 -3.23 -8.88 10.48
N ILE A 53 -3.49 -8.96 11.80
CA ILE A 53 -3.42 -10.21 12.56
C ILE A 53 -4.44 -11.23 12.06
N LYS A 54 -5.69 -10.80 11.81
CA LYS A 54 -6.76 -11.68 11.29
C LYS A 54 -6.36 -12.28 9.93
N ILE A 55 -5.87 -11.45 9.02
CA ILE A 55 -5.41 -11.90 7.70
C ILE A 55 -4.25 -12.88 7.87
N PHE A 56 -3.25 -12.53 8.67
CA PHE A 56 -2.09 -13.39 8.91
C PHE A 56 -2.47 -14.75 9.49
N GLN A 57 -3.38 -14.77 10.47
CA GLN A 57 -3.89 -16.03 11.04
C GLN A 57 -4.60 -16.89 10.00
N LYS A 58 -5.32 -16.27 9.06
CA LYS A 58 -6.03 -16.99 8.00
C LYS A 58 -5.06 -17.57 6.97
N VAL A 59 -4.06 -16.80 6.55
CA VAL A 59 -3.04 -17.26 5.58
C VAL A 59 -2.15 -18.35 6.18
N THR A 60 -1.84 -18.28 7.48
CA THR A 60 -0.95 -19.22 8.18
C THR A 60 -1.69 -20.33 8.94
N GLU A 61 -2.99 -20.54 8.64
CA GLU A 61 -3.85 -21.45 9.40
C GLU A 61 -3.34 -22.89 9.34
N ARG A 62 -2.95 -23.36 8.15
CA ARG A 62 -2.53 -24.74 7.88
C ARG A 62 -1.03 -24.96 7.85
N PHE A 63 -0.22 -23.95 8.17
CA PHE A 63 1.24 -24.08 8.18
C PHE A 63 1.69 -25.08 9.25
N ASP A 64 2.79 -25.78 8.98
CA ASP A 64 3.43 -26.59 10.01
C ASP A 64 3.82 -25.73 11.23
N PHE A 65 3.72 -26.32 12.42
CA PHE A 65 4.00 -25.61 13.67
C PHE A 65 5.41 -25.02 13.72
N THR A 66 6.39 -25.73 13.16
CA THR A 66 7.79 -25.30 13.11
C THR A 66 7.94 -24.04 12.26
N ILE A 67 7.38 -24.07 11.04
CA ILE A 67 7.43 -22.97 10.09
C ILE A 67 6.67 -21.75 10.63
N LYS A 68 5.50 -21.99 11.22
CA LYS A 68 4.69 -20.93 11.84
C LYS A 68 5.47 -20.24 12.97
N THR A 69 6.16 -21.03 13.81
CA THR A 69 7.00 -20.50 14.90
C THR A 69 8.17 -19.68 14.37
N GLU A 70 8.82 -20.13 13.31
CA GLU A 70 9.90 -19.39 12.64
C GLU A 70 9.40 -18.02 12.15
N ILE A 71 8.30 -18.00 11.39
CA ILE A 71 7.72 -16.75 10.85
C ILE A 71 7.34 -15.81 12.00
N TYR A 72 6.70 -16.31 13.06
CA TYR A 72 6.34 -15.48 14.22
C TYR A 72 7.56 -14.89 14.93
N ASN A 73 8.64 -15.66 15.08
CA ASN A 73 9.86 -15.16 15.71
C ASN A 73 10.53 -14.07 14.86
N SER A 74 10.61 -14.27 13.54
CA SER A 74 11.13 -13.27 12.62
C SER A 74 10.30 -11.98 12.65
N LEU A 75 8.96 -12.09 12.60
CA LEU A 75 8.07 -10.94 12.72
C LEU A 75 8.19 -10.23 14.06
N ASN A 76 8.26 -10.96 15.17
CA ASN A 76 8.42 -10.37 16.50
C ASN A 76 9.72 -9.57 16.62
N ARG A 77 10.82 -10.08 16.06
CA ARG A 77 12.09 -9.34 15.99
C ARG A 77 11.92 -8.04 15.22
N LEU A 78 11.29 -8.07 14.06
CA LEU A 78 11.06 -6.87 13.26
C LEU A 78 10.14 -5.87 13.98
N ILE A 79 9.10 -6.35 14.70
CA ILE A 79 8.18 -5.49 15.45
C ILE A 79 8.89 -4.78 16.61
N GLN A 80 9.87 -5.44 17.25
CA GLN A 80 10.70 -4.81 18.27
C GLN A 80 11.54 -3.66 17.70
N GLU A 81 12.02 -3.81 16.47
CA GLU A 81 12.81 -2.78 15.77
C GLU A 81 11.90 -1.66 15.22
N ASN A 82 10.72 -2.02 14.71
CA ASN A 82 9.74 -1.11 14.13
C ASN A 82 8.31 -1.49 14.57
N PRO A 83 7.69 -0.74 15.50
CA PRO A 83 6.39 -1.10 16.08
C PRO A 83 5.20 -1.00 15.11
N ARG A 84 5.42 -0.56 13.87
CA ARG A 84 4.40 -0.40 12.83
C ARG A 84 4.82 -1.16 11.57
N ILE A 85 4.58 -2.46 11.62
CA ILE A 85 4.78 -3.36 10.49
C ILE A 85 3.42 -3.79 9.94
N ASN A 86 3.22 -3.50 8.66
CA ASN A 86 2.11 -4.04 7.88
C ASN A 86 2.66 -5.15 7.01
N ILE A 87 2.14 -6.36 7.19
CA ILE A 87 2.54 -7.50 6.36
C ILE A 87 1.84 -7.41 5.01
N PHE A 88 0.53 -7.15 5.04
CA PHE A 88 -0.30 -7.13 3.84
C PHE A 88 -0.69 -5.71 3.45
N THR A 89 -0.54 -5.38 2.16
CA THR A 89 -0.99 -4.09 1.61
C THR A 89 -1.73 -4.27 0.29
N ILE A 90 -2.69 -3.38 0.01
CA ILE A 90 -3.49 -3.43 -1.22
C ILE A 90 -2.59 -3.36 -2.46
N LYS A 91 -1.55 -2.52 -2.45
CA LYS A 91 -0.65 -2.37 -3.60
C LYS A 91 0.10 -3.67 -3.94
N ILE A 92 0.67 -4.33 -2.94
CA ILE A 92 1.37 -5.61 -3.14
C ILE A 92 0.38 -6.66 -3.64
N ASN A 93 -0.84 -6.69 -3.09
CA ASN A 93 -1.86 -7.61 -3.55
C ASN A 93 -2.22 -7.37 -5.03
N LEU A 94 -2.34 -6.11 -5.46
CA LEU A 94 -2.64 -5.76 -6.86
C LEU A 94 -1.49 -6.10 -7.81
N GLU A 95 -0.24 -5.85 -7.41
CA GLU A 95 0.94 -6.23 -8.19
C GLU A 95 1.07 -7.76 -8.30
N PHE A 96 0.72 -8.49 -7.25
CA PHE A 96 0.69 -9.96 -7.31
C PHE A 96 -0.46 -10.46 -8.21
N ILE A 97 -1.65 -9.87 -8.13
CA ILE A 97 -2.75 -10.17 -9.09
C ILE A 97 -2.28 -9.90 -10.52
N HIS A 98 -1.63 -8.76 -10.76
CA HIS A 98 -1.10 -8.41 -12.08
C HIS A 98 -0.09 -9.44 -12.57
N TYR A 99 0.86 -9.86 -11.72
CA TYR A 99 1.83 -10.91 -12.05
C TYR A 99 1.15 -12.19 -12.50
N VAL A 100 0.16 -12.67 -11.76
CA VAL A 100 -0.58 -13.90 -12.07
C VAL A 100 -1.37 -13.77 -13.37
N LEU A 101 -2.00 -12.62 -13.62
CA LEU A 101 -2.76 -12.40 -14.86
C LEU A 101 -1.88 -12.38 -16.11
N VAL A 102 -0.64 -11.88 -16.01
CA VAL A 102 0.31 -11.85 -17.13
C VAL A 102 0.92 -13.22 -17.39
N ASN A 103 1.19 -13.99 -16.35
CA ASN A 103 1.85 -15.30 -16.42
C ASN A 103 0.88 -16.48 -16.26
N CYS A 104 -0.40 -16.26 -16.61
CA CYS A 104 -1.48 -17.19 -16.26
C CYS A 104 -1.33 -18.55 -16.97
N GLU A 105 -1.18 -19.60 -16.16
CA GLU A 105 -1.45 -20.97 -16.58
C GLU A 105 -2.81 -21.40 -16.01
N ASN A 106 -3.73 -21.81 -16.89
CA ASN A 106 -5.05 -22.29 -16.49
C ASN A 106 -4.92 -23.75 -16.05
N PHE A 107 -5.04 -23.99 -14.75
CA PHE A 107 -5.16 -25.32 -14.18
C PHE A 107 -6.61 -25.59 -13.76
N ASP A 108 -7.02 -26.85 -13.84
CA ASP A 108 -8.26 -27.29 -13.21
C ASP A 108 -8.17 -27.06 -11.70
N TYR A 109 -9.28 -26.61 -11.10
CA TYR A 109 -9.35 -26.30 -9.68
C TYR A 109 -9.25 -27.60 -8.87
N GLU A 110 -8.16 -27.76 -8.14
CA GLU A 110 -8.04 -28.69 -7.01
C GLU A 110 -7.93 -27.90 -5.70
N ASP A 111 -8.39 -28.47 -4.59
CA ASP A 111 -8.29 -27.85 -3.27
C ASP A 111 -6.82 -27.56 -2.90
N SER A 112 -6.58 -26.45 -2.20
CA SER A 112 -5.23 -26.06 -1.80
C SER A 112 -4.58 -27.06 -0.85
N THR A 113 -3.28 -27.28 -1.02
CA THR A 113 -2.44 -27.96 -0.04
C THR A 113 -1.82 -26.95 0.94
N PRO A 114 -1.40 -27.38 2.15
CA PRO A 114 -0.66 -26.51 3.06
C PRO A 114 0.65 -25.97 2.45
N GLU A 115 1.26 -26.75 1.55
CA GLU A 115 2.45 -26.35 0.81
C GLU A 115 2.14 -25.23 -0.20
N ASN A 116 1.00 -25.31 -0.90
CA ASN A 116 0.53 -24.25 -1.80
C ASN A 116 0.29 -22.94 -1.04
N GLU A 117 -0.28 -23.00 0.18
CA GLU A 117 -0.51 -21.82 1.01
C GLU A 117 0.81 -21.20 1.52
N LEU A 118 1.80 -22.04 1.86
CA LEU A 118 3.13 -21.58 2.22
C LEU A 118 3.85 -20.95 1.03
N ASN A 119 3.80 -21.60 -0.14
CA ASN A 119 4.39 -21.10 -1.38
C ASN A 119 3.74 -19.77 -1.80
N PHE A 120 2.42 -19.65 -1.68
CA PHE A 120 1.72 -18.37 -1.83
C PHE A 120 2.30 -17.29 -0.92
N PHE A 121 2.51 -17.59 0.37
CA PHE A 121 3.07 -16.62 1.31
C PHE A 121 4.53 -16.27 1.00
N LYS A 122 5.35 -17.23 0.57
CA LYS A 122 6.71 -16.98 0.11
C LYS A 122 6.72 -16.06 -1.11
N VAL A 123 5.90 -16.34 -2.12
CA VAL A 123 5.77 -15.48 -3.31
C VAL A 123 5.27 -14.10 -2.93
N TYR A 124 4.33 -13.99 -1.99
CA TYR A 124 3.88 -12.70 -1.49
C TYR A 124 5.04 -11.82 -1.04
N LEU A 125 5.94 -12.38 -0.21
CA LEU A 125 7.12 -11.68 0.30
C LEU A 125 8.16 -11.36 -0.80
N LEU A 126 8.27 -12.20 -1.82
CA LEU A 126 9.13 -11.93 -2.99
C LEU A 126 8.57 -10.80 -3.86
N ILE A 127 7.25 -10.78 -4.09
CA ILE A 127 6.57 -9.68 -4.78
C ILE A 127 6.72 -8.39 -3.97
N THR A 128 6.65 -8.45 -2.64
CA THR A 128 6.97 -7.30 -1.77
C THR A 128 8.36 -6.75 -2.07
N ASN A 129 9.37 -7.61 -2.22
CA ASN A 129 10.74 -7.19 -2.54
C ASN A 129 10.78 -6.48 -3.91
N ILE A 130 10.17 -7.10 -4.95
CA ILE A 130 10.09 -6.51 -6.30
C ILE A 130 9.42 -5.13 -6.29
N VAL A 131 8.29 -5.01 -5.60
CA VAL A 131 7.57 -3.73 -5.46
C VAL A 131 8.45 -2.74 -4.72
N THR A 132 9.05 -3.13 -3.60
CA THR A 132 9.91 -2.24 -2.81
C THR A 132 11.08 -1.72 -3.64
N GLU A 133 11.77 -2.56 -4.41
CA GLU A 133 12.86 -2.14 -5.31
C GLU A 133 12.36 -1.25 -6.45
N LYS A 134 11.25 -1.60 -7.12
CA LYS A 134 10.66 -0.83 -8.22
C LYS A 134 10.33 0.60 -7.80
N TYR A 135 9.96 0.79 -6.54
CA TYR A 135 9.54 2.06 -5.97
C TYR A 135 10.58 2.66 -5.01
N LYS A 136 11.83 2.16 -5.01
CA LYS A 136 12.92 2.84 -4.29
C LYS A 136 13.14 4.22 -4.90
N PRO A 137 13.19 5.28 -4.08
CA PRO A 137 13.55 6.61 -4.56
C PRO A 137 14.89 6.55 -5.28
N LYS A 138 14.97 7.10 -6.49
CA LYS A 138 16.24 7.23 -7.20
C LYS A 138 17.22 8.07 -6.36
N ASP A 139 18.48 7.65 -6.33
CA ASP A 139 19.52 8.33 -5.55
C ASP A 139 19.66 9.80 -5.99
N LEU A 140 19.43 10.71 -5.03
CA LEU A 140 19.50 12.16 -5.20
C LEU A 140 20.95 12.67 -5.36
N SER A 141 21.96 11.80 -5.21
CA SER A 141 23.36 12.11 -5.45
C SER A 141 23.66 12.51 -6.91
N GLN A 142 22.80 12.12 -7.86
CA GLN A 142 22.86 12.60 -9.23
C GLN A 142 22.08 13.91 -9.35
N ASN A 143 22.76 15.05 -9.59
CA ASN A 143 22.14 16.36 -9.82
C ASN A 143 21.12 16.28 -10.97
N PRO A 144 19.81 16.18 -10.68
CA PRO A 144 18.83 16.01 -11.72
C PRO A 144 18.54 17.37 -12.36
N LYS A 145 18.21 17.38 -13.65
CA LYS A 145 17.74 18.61 -14.28
C LYS A 145 16.44 19.06 -13.58
N LYS A 146 16.19 20.36 -13.55
CA LYS A 146 15.10 21.00 -12.80
C LYS A 146 13.70 20.41 -13.15
N ASP A 147 13.53 20.00 -14.40
CA ASP A 147 12.32 19.36 -14.95
C ASP A 147 12.22 17.85 -14.66
N GLN A 148 13.33 17.20 -14.30
CA GLN A 148 13.39 15.78 -13.93
C GLN A 148 13.20 15.57 -12.42
N PHE A 149 13.61 16.53 -11.59
CA PHE A 149 13.51 16.44 -10.13
C PHE A 149 12.09 16.13 -9.66
N PHE A 150 11.09 16.90 -10.12
CA PHE A 150 9.72 16.66 -9.70
C PHE A 150 9.20 15.32 -10.22
N ARG A 151 9.38 15.03 -11.51
CA ARG A 151 8.78 13.85 -12.17
C ARG A 151 9.42 12.52 -11.78
N GLU A 152 10.74 12.49 -11.62
CA GLU A 152 11.50 11.24 -11.50
C GLU A 152 12.01 10.98 -10.07
N TYR A 153 12.02 12.01 -9.22
CA TYR A 153 12.52 11.91 -7.85
C TYR A 153 11.43 12.22 -6.83
N LEU A 154 10.71 13.33 -6.96
CA LEU A 154 9.72 13.74 -5.96
C LEU A 154 8.36 13.04 -6.12
N TRP A 155 7.85 12.97 -7.35
CA TRP A 155 6.52 12.43 -7.65
C TRP A 155 6.37 10.95 -7.27
N PRO A 156 7.33 10.05 -7.55
CA PRO A 156 7.27 8.67 -7.07
C PRO A 156 7.23 8.60 -5.55
N ILE A 157 8.09 9.32 -4.83
CA ILE A 157 8.10 9.35 -3.36
C ILE A 157 6.75 9.81 -2.80
N ILE A 158 6.17 10.86 -3.40
CA ILE A 158 4.87 11.39 -3.00
C ILE A 158 3.79 10.34 -3.26
N VAL A 159 3.62 9.85 -4.49
CA VAL A 159 2.59 8.87 -4.84
C VAL A 159 2.74 7.57 -4.03
N ASP A 160 3.97 7.08 -3.83
CA ASP A 160 4.24 5.85 -3.09
C ASP A 160 3.94 5.98 -1.61
N GLN A 161 4.24 7.11 -0.97
CA GLN A 161 3.84 7.35 0.43
C GLN A 161 2.31 7.47 0.61
N ILE A 162 1.61 7.87 -0.45
CA ILE A 162 0.18 8.18 -0.42
C ILE A 162 -0.67 6.96 -0.74
N ASP A 163 -0.34 6.22 -1.80
CA ASP A 163 -1.10 5.04 -2.25
C ASP A 163 -0.76 3.78 -1.43
N ILE A 164 0.45 3.67 -0.88
CA ILE A 164 0.87 2.47 -0.12
C ILE A 164 0.39 2.51 1.33
N ASN A 165 0.32 3.69 1.94
CA ASN A 165 0.32 3.79 3.41
C ASN A 165 -0.85 4.54 4.05
N GLN A 166 -1.73 5.23 3.33
CA GLN A 166 -2.78 6.02 3.99
C GLN A 166 -4.16 5.92 3.32
N THR A 167 -5.14 5.50 4.11
CA THR A 167 -6.54 5.93 3.98
C THR A 167 -6.56 7.47 3.93
N ALA A 168 -6.79 8.02 2.74
CA ALA A 168 -6.98 9.44 2.45
C ALA A 168 -6.00 10.39 3.18
N ASN A 169 -4.76 10.51 2.68
CA ASN A 169 -3.84 11.56 3.14
C ASN A 169 -4.49 12.95 2.92
N PRO A 170 -4.78 13.72 3.99
CA PRO A 170 -5.49 14.99 3.88
C PRO A 170 -4.77 16.00 3.00
N VAL A 171 -3.44 16.05 3.05
CA VAL A 171 -2.62 16.98 2.25
C VAL A 171 -2.80 16.73 0.75
N VAL A 172 -2.98 15.47 0.36
CA VAL A 172 -3.16 15.09 -1.05
C VAL A 172 -4.55 15.39 -1.54
N SER A 173 -5.56 15.09 -0.73
CA SER A 173 -6.93 15.49 -1.01
C SER A 173 -7.04 17.00 -1.12
N LEU A 174 -6.26 17.75 -0.34
CA LEU A 174 -6.15 19.20 -0.44
C LEU A 174 -5.43 19.67 -1.72
N ILE A 175 -4.34 19.04 -2.12
CA ILE A 175 -3.65 19.34 -3.40
C ILE A 175 -4.56 19.03 -4.59
N LYS A 176 -5.28 17.89 -4.56
CA LYS A 176 -6.28 17.53 -5.58
C LYS A 176 -7.42 18.55 -5.61
N GLY A 177 -7.92 18.97 -4.44
CA GLY A 177 -8.95 20.00 -4.31
C GLY A 177 -8.50 21.36 -4.84
N LEU A 178 -7.27 21.78 -4.54
CA LEU A 178 -6.66 23.01 -5.07
C LEU A 178 -6.59 22.99 -6.59
N ASN A 179 -6.07 21.91 -7.18
CA ASN A 179 -5.97 21.76 -8.63
C ASN A 179 -7.35 21.75 -9.29
N LEU A 180 -8.34 21.10 -8.67
CA LEU A 180 -9.71 21.06 -9.17
C LEU A 180 -10.37 22.45 -9.17
N LEU A 181 -10.25 23.19 -8.07
CA LEU A 181 -10.83 24.53 -7.96
C LEU A 181 -10.13 25.53 -8.90
N ASN A 182 -8.80 25.42 -9.06
CA ASN A 182 -8.07 26.23 -10.03
C ASN A 182 -8.49 25.92 -11.47
N TYR A 183 -8.66 24.64 -11.82
CA TYR A 183 -9.17 24.24 -13.13
C TYR A 183 -10.55 24.85 -13.42
N PHE A 184 -11.48 24.79 -12.46
CA PHE A 184 -12.81 25.40 -12.62
C PHE A 184 -12.79 26.94 -12.64
N LYS A 185 -11.81 27.55 -11.98
CA LYS A 185 -11.62 29.00 -12.00
C LYS A 185 -11.14 29.50 -13.35
N GLU A 186 -10.35 28.69 -14.06
CA GLU A 186 -9.84 28.97 -15.42
C GLU A 186 -10.81 28.54 -16.53
N SER A 187 -11.93 27.88 -16.19
CA SER A 187 -12.92 27.40 -17.15
C SER A 187 -14.20 28.26 -17.16
N GLU A 188 -15.19 27.87 -17.96
CA GLU A 188 -16.53 28.48 -18.00
C GLU A 188 -17.30 28.49 -16.67
N TYR A 189 -16.78 27.78 -15.65
CA TYR A 189 -17.39 27.64 -14.32
C TYR A 189 -16.82 28.60 -13.28
N SER A 190 -16.02 29.59 -13.68
CA SER A 190 -15.39 30.57 -12.77
C SER A 190 -16.36 31.19 -11.76
N GLU A 191 -17.54 31.61 -12.22
CA GLU A 191 -18.55 32.26 -11.37
C GLU A 191 -19.08 31.31 -10.28
N ASN A 192 -19.17 30.01 -10.58
CA ASN A 192 -19.58 29.00 -9.61
C ASN A 192 -18.52 28.80 -8.52
N VAL A 193 -17.23 28.93 -8.87
CA VAL A 193 -16.13 28.88 -7.90
C VAL A 193 -16.21 30.09 -6.96
N ASP A 194 -16.50 31.29 -7.47
CA ASP A 194 -16.65 32.49 -6.64
C ASP A 194 -17.86 32.41 -5.69
N ILE A 195 -18.98 31.87 -6.18
CA ILE A 195 -20.16 31.60 -5.35
C ILE A 195 -19.84 30.55 -4.29
N PHE A 196 -19.08 29.51 -4.64
CA PHE A 196 -18.64 28.49 -3.69
C PHE A 196 -17.73 29.07 -2.60
N LEU A 197 -16.72 29.85 -2.96
CA LEU A 197 -15.79 30.47 -2.01
C LEU A 197 -16.52 31.42 -1.06
N SER A 198 -17.37 32.30 -1.60
CA SER A 198 -18.14 33.26 -0.81
C SER A 198 -19.11 32.58 0.18
N LYS A 199 -19.78 31.49 -0.23
CA LYS A 199 -20.62 30.68 0.69
C LYS A 199 -19.83 30.05 1.83
N ASN A 200 -18.54 29.76 1.60
CA ASN A 200 -17.64 29.21 2.62
C ASN A 200 -16.89 30.29 3.42
N GLY A 201 -17.19 31.57 3.17
CA GLY A 201 -16.61 32.71 3.86
C GLY A 201 -15.19 33.05 3.42
N GLU A 202 -14.75 32.56 2.26
CA GLU A 202 -13.39 32.75 1.76
C GLU A 202 -13.41 33.54 0.45
N THR A 203 -12.36 34.33 0.21
CA THR A 203 -12.21 35.14 -0.99
C THR A 203 -11.24 34.53 -2.01
N ASP A 204 -10.50 33.50 -1.60
CA ASP A 204 -9.45 32.90 -2.40
C ASP A 204 -9.36 31.39 -2.17
N ILE A 205 -9.00 30.66 -3.23
CA ILE A 205 -8.90 29.20 -3.23
C ILE A 205 -7.81 28.76 -2.24
N TRP A 206 -6.68 29.46 -2.15
CA TRP A 206 -5.63 29.12 -1.20
C TRP A 206 -6.08 29.29 0.23
N ASN A 207 -6.79 30.38 0.54
CA ASN A 207 -7.32 30.61 1.90
C ASN A 207 -8.30 29.50 2.31
N TYR A 208 -9.15 29.06 1.40
CA TYR A 208 -10.05 27.94 1.63
C TYR A 208 -9.31 26.62 1.90
N ILE A 209 -8.30 26.29 1.08
CA ILE A 209 -7.48 25.07 1.25
C ILE A 209 -6.66 25.13 2.55
N LEU A 210 -6.07 26.28 2.89
CA LEU A 210 -5.32 26.47 4.13
C LEU A 210 -6.20 26.38 5.38
N LYS A 211 -7.46 26.85 5.30
CA LYS A 211 -8.46 26.66 6.36
C LYS A 211 -8.76 25.19 6.60
N LEU A 212 -8.94 24.41 5.53
CA LEU A 212 -9.14 22.97 5.62
C LEU A 212 -7.91 22.26 6.21
N LEU A 213 -6.70 22.69 5.84
CA LEU A 213 -5.45 22.20 6.43
C LEU A 213 -5.41 22.50 7.95
N ASN A 214 -5.69 23.73 8.37
CA ASN A 214 -5.71 24.09 9.80
C ASN A 214 -6.80 23.35 10.59
N SER A 215 -7.94 23.05 9.97
CA SER A 215 -9.02 22.27 10.61
C SER A 215 -8.71 20.77 10.74
N SER A 216 -7.87 20.22 9.86
CA SER A 216 -7.47 18.80 9.89
C SER A 216 -6.31 18.51 10.85
N PHE A 217 -5.58 19.54 11.28
CA PHE A 217 -4.51 19.44 12.29
C PHE A 217 -4.90 19.97 13.69
N ALA A 218 -6.14 20.44 13.88
CA ALA A 218 -6.65 20.79 15.21
C ALA A 218 -6.87 19.50 16.04
N PRO A 219 -6.19 19.34 17.19
CA PRO A 219 -6.28 18.12 17.98
C PRO A 219 -7.68 17.99 18.58
N ILE A 220 -8.08 16.72 18.73
CA ILE A 220 -9.14 16.24 19.61
C ILE A 220 -8.86 16.76 21.02
N ILE A 221 -9.31 17.98 21.32
CA ILE A 221 -9.38 18.54 22.66
C ILE A 221 -10.81 19.01 22.80
N HIS A 222 -11.52 18.42 23.78
CA HIS A 222 -12.96 18.49 24.04
C HIS A 222 -13.83 17.38 23.43
N ARG A 223 -13.59 16.15 23.90
CA ARG A 223 -14.70 15.30 24.39
C ARG A 223 -14.25 14.59 25.67
N VAL A 224 -14.49 15.25 26.79
CA VAL A 224 -14.79 14.63 28.10
C VAL A 224 -16.29 14.74 28.28
#